data_AF-A0A959PUK8-F1
#
_entry.id   AF-A0A959PUK8-F1
#
_cell.length_a   1.000
_cell.length_b   1.000
_cell.length_c   1.000
_cell.angle_alpha   90.00
_cell.angle_beta   90.00
_cell.angle_gamma   90.00
#
_symmetry.space_group_name_H-M   'P 1'
#
loop_
_entity.id
_entity.type
_entity.pdbx_description
1 polymer ?
#
loop_
_entity_poly.entity_id
_entity_poly.type
_entity_poly.pdbx_seq_one_letter_code
_entity_poly.pdbx_strand_id
1 'polypeptide(L)'
;HLDSFSISIGQDLYVGAMKIDAIPYTMQNVSNDPFTLKSRELSLKFKSQGQDKTLVSDRGAAFWHKDQVNKSHELYALHREAAVGSVILVANPMTRKTAYVRVLGRIPESAYPDNVKVVLSARTAKILGARDSRFFVELQYWKDGKK
;
A
#
# COMPACT_ATOMS: atom_id res chain seq x y z
N HIS A 1 -32.04 -21.02 17.65
CA HIS A 1 -30.99 -21.86 17.04
C HIS A 1 -30.89 -21.41 15.60
N LEU A 2 -29.67 -21.08 15.14
CA LEU A 2 -29.37 -20.12 14.06
C LEU A 2 -30.03 -20.41 12.70
N ASP A 3 -30.57 -19.34 12.10
CA ASP A 3 -31.04 -19.18 10.73
C ASP A 3 -29.96 -19.47 9.67
N SER A 4 -30.34 -20.22 8.64
CA SER A 4 -29.55 -20.44 7.42
C SER A 4 -30.22 -19.76 6.24
N PHE A 5 -29.70 -18.59 5.84
CA PHE A 5 -30.11 -17.88 4.64
C PHE A 5 -29.30 -18.35 3.42
N SER A 6 -30.02 -18.94 2.45
CA SER A 6 -29.62 -19.16 1.07
C SER A 6 -29.38 -17.84 0.32
N ILE A 7 -28.46 -17.78 -0.64
CA ILE A 7 -28.56 -16.86 -1.80
C ILE A 7 -27.90 -17.50 -3.04
N SER A 8 -28.59 -17.31 -4.17
CA SER A 8 -28.49 -18.00 -5.45
C SER A 8 -27.56 -17.32 -6.47
N ILE A 9 -27.11 -18.13 -7.43
CA ILE A 9 -26.28 -17.77 -8.60
C ILE A 9 -27.10 -16.91 -9.58
N GLY A 10 -26.53 -15.80 -10.07
CA GLY A 10 -27.09 -15.06 -11.21
C GLY A 10 -26.88 -13.54 -11.20
N GLN A 11 -25.64 -13.05 -11.13
CA GLN A 11 -25.41 -11.62 -11.32
C GLN A 11 -24.19 -11.37 -12.22
N ASP A 12 -24.45 -11.09 -13.49
CA ASP A 12 -23.49 -10.47 -14.40
C ASP A 12 -23.18 -9.07 -13.89
N LEU A 13 -21.90 -8.74 -13.67
CA LEU A 13 -21.53 -7.36 -13.42
C LEU A 13 -20.17 -6.97 -14.03
N TYR A 14 -20.28 -5.99 -14.92
CA TYR A 14 -19.24 -5.39 -15.72
C TYR A 14 -18.03 -4.92 -14.90
N VAL A 15 -16.84 -5.31 -15.38
CA VAL A 15 -15.54 -4.85 -14.89
C VAL A 15 -15.36 -3.38 -15.28
N GLY A 16 -15.86 -2.48 -14.44
CA GLY A 16 -15.70 -1.03 -14.56
C GLY A 16 -14.96 -0.46 -13.35
N ALA A 17 -13.75 0.06 -13.61
CA ALA A 17 -12.82 0.73 -12.69
C ALA A 17 -13.37 1.19 -11.32
N MET A 18 -12.93 0.55 -10.23
CA MET A 18 -13.13 1.07 -8.88
C MET A 18 -12.08 2.12 -8.52
N LYS A 19 -12.54 3.37 -8.35
CA LYS A 19 -11.84 4.44 -7.62
C LYS A 19 -11.79 4.07 -6.14
N ILE A 20 -10.62 4.14 -5.53
CA ILE A 20 -10.38 3.86 -4.10
C ILE A 20 -10.41 5.13 -3.25
N ASP A 21 -11.35 6.02 -3.54
CA ASP A 21 -11.73 7.10 -2.63
C ASP A 21 -12.89 6.58 -1.77
N ALA A 22 -12.59 6.21 -0.51
CA ALA A 22 -13.55 5.93 0.55
C ALA A 22 -14.58 4.81 0.29
N ILE A 23 -14.17 3.54 0.36
CA ILE A 23 -15.14 2.43 0.49
C ILE A 23 -15.44 2.25 2.00
N PRO A 24 -16.63 2.62 2.52
CA PRO A 24 -17.05 2.18 3.85
C PRO A 24 -17.13 0.65 3.87
N TYR A 25 -16.70 0.09 4.99
CA TYR A 25 -16.47 -1.35 5.24
C TYR A 25 -17.72 -2.26 5.12
N THR A 26 -18.87 -1.73 4.70
CA THR A 26 -20.16 -2.45 4.71
C THR A 26 -20.59 -3.03 3.37
N MET A 27 -19.80 -2.89 2.30
CA MET A 27 -20.14 -3.48 0.99
C MET A 27 -18.91 -4.07 0.29
N GLN A 28 -18.43 -5.22 0.75
CA GLN A 28 -17.48 -6.02 -0.04
C GLN A 28 -17.89 -7.48 0.03
N ASN A 29 -18.53 -7.97 -1.04
CA ASN A 29 -18.51 -9.39 -1.39
C ASN A 29 -17.04 -9.76 -1.59
N VAL A 30 -16.45 -10.37 -0.57
CA VAL A 30 -15.01 -10.61 -0.47
C VAL A 30 -14.66 -11.73 -1.42
N SER A 31 -14.26 -11.40 -2.64
CA SER A 31 -13.53 -12.33 -3.50
C SER A 31 -12.32 -12.83 -2.70
N ASN A 32 -12.20 -14.16 -2.58
CA ASN A 32 -11.13 -14.89 -1.90
C ASN A 32 -9.75 -14.72 -2.58
N ASP A 33 -9.55 -13.61 -3.31
CA ASP A 33 -8.32 -13.33 -4.01
C ASP A 33 -7.18 -13.08 -3.00
N PRO A 34 -6.02 -13.74 -3.17
CA PRO A 34 -4.85 -13.58 -2.28
C PRO A 34 -4.43 -12.12 -2.06
N PHE A 35 -4.71 -11.24 -3.02
CA PHE A 35 -4.42 -9.81 -2.96
C PHE A 35 -5.29 -9.07 -1.94
N THR A 36 -6.60 -9.38 -1.89
CA THR A 36 -7.55 -8.78 -0.94
C THR A 36 -7.17 -9.16 0.48
N LEU A 37 -6.83 -10.44 0.69
CA LEU A 37 -6.38 -10.96 1.98
C LEU A 37 -5.08 -10.28 2.43
N LYS A 38 -4.11 -10.10 1.52
CA LYS A 38 -2.83 -9.47 1.87
C LYS A 38 -2.97 -7.98 2.18
N SER A 39 -3.79 -7.26 1.43
CA SER A 39 -4.10 -5.84 1.68
C SER A 39 -4.80 -5.66 3.04
N ARG A 40 -5.68 -6.58 3.42
CA ARG A 40 -6.32 -6.61 4.74
C ARG A 40 -5.30 -6.86 5.86
N GLU A 41 -4.42 -7.84 5.72
CA GLU A 41 -3.38 -8.14 6.70
C GLU A 41 -2.48 -6.91 6.96
N LEU A 42 -2.05 -6.25 5.88
CA LEU A 42 -1.18 -5.07 5.98
C LEU A 42 -1.91 -3.87 6.62
N SER A 43 -3.20 -3.66 6.30
CA SER A 43 -3.97 -2.57 6.93
C SER A 43 -4.23 -2.81 8.42
N LEU A 44 -4.50 -4.05 8.84
CA LEU A 44 -4.61 -4.41 10.26
C LEU A 44 -3.29 -4.20 10.99
N LYS A 45 -2.17 -4.64 10.40
CA LYS A 45 -0.83 -4.40 10.94
C LYS A 45 -0.55 -2.92 11.10
N PHE A 46 -0.85 -2.10 10.08
CA PHE A 46 -0.68 -0.66 10.14
C PHE A 46 -1.49 -0.05 11.29
N LYS A 47 -2.75 -0.42 11.49
CA LYS A 47 -3.57 0.09 12.60
C LYS A 47 -3.02 -0.33 13.96
N SER A 48 -2.62 -1.59 14.12
CA SER A 48 -2.07 -2.10 15.39
C SER A 48 -0.71 -1.47 15.76
N GLN A 49 0.06 -0.99 14.77
CA GLN A 49 1.35 -0.35 14.99
C GLN A 49 1.27 1.00 15.70
N GLY A 50 0.09 1.62 15.77
CA GLY A 50 -0.11 2.95 16.34
C GLY A 50 -0.22 3.02 17.87
N GLN A 51 -0.24 1.88 18.58
CA GLN A 51 -0.58 1.86 20.02
C GLN A 51 0.33 2.74 20.90
N ASP A 52 1.62 2.88 20.54
CA ASP A 52 2.61 3.69 21.26
C ASP A 52 3.48 4.54 20.32
N LYS A 53 2.99 4.83 19.12
CA LYS A 53 3.76 5.49 18.06
C LYS A 53 3.05 6.74 17.57
N THR A 54 3.82 7.69 17.05
CA THR A 54 3.27 8.88 16.40
C THR A 54 3.07 8.62 14.92
N LEU A 55 1.87 8.96 14.41
CA LEU A 55 1.61 8.92 12.98
C LEU A 55 2.33 10.11 12.32
N VAL A 56 3.27 9.82 11.45
CA VAL A 56 3.98 10.82 10.66
C VAL A 56 3.42 10.80 9.24
N SER A 57 3.07 11.98 8.75
CA SER A 57 2.77 12.20 7.33
C SER A 57 3.99 12.84 6.67
N ASP A 58 4.46 12.25 5.58
CA ASP A 58 5.57 12.75 4.78
C ASP A 58 5.18 12.78 3.30
N ARG A 59 5.89 13.57 2.51
CA ARG A 59 5.67 13.64 1.06
C ARG A 59 7.00 13.70 0.34
N GLY A 60 7.09 13.07 -0.82
CA GLY A 60 8.32 13.12 -1.61
C GLY A 60 8.28 12.29 -2.88
N ALA A 61 9.44 12.18 -3.52
CA ALA A 61 9.56 11.35 -4.72
C ALA A 61 9.62 9.87 -4.33
N ALA A 62 8.78 9.06 -4.97
CA ALA A 62 8.91 7.63 -5.07
C ALA A 62 9.71 7.25 -6.31
N PHE A 63 10.49 6.18 -6.22
CA PHE A 63 11.15 5.58 -7.36
C PHE A 63 10.80 4.10 -7.49
N TRP A 64 10.68 3.58 -8.71
CA TRP A 64 10.55 2.15 -8.98
C TRP A 64 11.23 1.81 -10.31
N HIS A 65 11.76 0.59 -10.39
CA HIS A 65 12.39 0.09 -11.60
C HIS A 65 11.35 -0.53 -12.53
N LYS A 66 11.11 0.10 -13.69
CA LYS A 66 10.23 -0.42 -14.74
C LYS A 66 10.70 -1.75 -15.32
N ASP A 67 12.01 -1.97 -15.36
CA ASP A 67 12.60 -3.18 -15.96
C ASP A 67 12.51 -4.41 -15.05
N GLN A 68 12.10 -4.24 -13.78
CA GLN A 68 11.99 -5.32 -12.80
C GLN A 68 10.57 -5.84 -12.59
N VAL A 69 9.68 -5.61 -13.56
CA VAL A 69 8.26 -5.96 -13.47
C VAL A 69 7.99 -7.45 -13.18
N ASN A 70 8.93 -8.34 -13.53
CA ASN A 70 8.78 -9.79 -13.35
C ASN A 70 9.53 -10.38 -12.14
N LYS A 71 10.20 -9.55 -11.32
CA LYS A 71 11.08 -10.08 -10.25
C LYS A 71 10.45 -10.17 -8.86
N SER A 72 9.36 -9.46 -8.58
CA SER A 72 8.75 -9.49 -7.24
C SER A 72 7.22 -9.47 -7.29
N HIS A 73 6.63 -10.51 -6.71
CA HIS A 73 5.20 -10.59 -6.43
C HIS A 73 4.85 -9.95 -5.08
N GLU A 74 5.84 -9.51 -4.30
CA GLU A 74 5.66 -9.00 -2.94
C GLU A 74 5.46 -7.49 -2.89
N LEU A 75 4.60 -7.05 -1.97
CA LEU A 75 4.32 -5.64 -1.71
C LEU A 75 5.31 -5.09 -0.68
N TYR A 76 6.42 -4.55 -1.19
CA TYR A 76 7.44 -3.94 -0.35
C TYR A 76 7.89 -2.56 -0.80
N ALA A 77 8.53 -1.87 0.15
CA ALA A 77 9.23 -0.62 -0.06
C ALA A 77 10.56 -0.57 0.70
N LEU A 78 11.50 0.22 0.18
CA LEU A 78 12.62 0.76 0.95
C LEU A 78 12.29 2.20 1.30
N HIS A 79 12.53 2.61 2.54
CA HIS A 79 12.17 3.95 3.00
C HIS A 79 13.35 4.59 3.75
N ARG A 80 13.52 5.91 3.65
CA ARG A 80 14.61 6.61 4.36
C ARG A 80 14.44 6.59 5.89
N GLU A 81 13.28 7.03 6.37
CA GLU A 81 13.06 7.26 7.81
C GLU A 81 12.22 6.21 8.55
N ALA A 82 11.25 5.57 7.87
CA ALA A 82 10.36 4.58 8.49
C ALA A 82 11.15 3.36 9.00
N ALA A 83 10.66 2.76 10.08
CA ALA A 83 11.29 1.60 10.70
C ALA A 83 11.26 0.38 9.76
N VAL A 84 12.37 -0.35 9.69
CA VAL A 84 12.43 -1.61 8.94
C VAL A 84 11.47 -2.62 9.58
N GLY A 85 10.71 -3.34 8.76
CA GLY A 85 9.64 -4.24 9.20
C GLY A 85 8.30 -3.56 9.49
N SER A 86 8.24 -2.22 9.50
CA SER A 86 6.97 -1.49 9.66
C SER A 86 6.11 -1.57 8.39
N VAL A 87 4.82 -1.29 8.53
CA VAL A 87 3.93 -1.11 7.38
C VAL A 87 3.71 0.39 7.21
N ILE A 88 3.72 0.84 5.96
CA ILE A 88 3.44 2.24 5.61
C ILE A 88 2.29 2.31 4.62
N LEU A 89 1.52 3.39 4.69
CA LEU A 89 0.53 3.74 3.68
C LEU A 89 1.21 4.65 2.65
N VAL A 90 1.12 4.27 1.37
CA VAL A 90 1.60 5.06 0.24
C VAL A 90 0.40 5.47 -0.59
N ALA A 91 0.31 6.75 -0.91
CA ALA A 91 -0.74 7.30 -1.77
C ALA A 91 -0.12 8.01 -2.97
N ASN A 92 -0.66 7.75 -4.15
CA ASN A 92 -0.35 8.51 -5.36
C ASN A 92 -1.47 9.53 -5.60
N PRO A 93 -1.23 10.83 -5.37
CA PRO A 93 -2.25 11.86 -5.55
C PRO A 93 -2.69 12.01 -7.01
N MET A 94 -1.88 11.59 -7.98
CA MET A 94 -2.23 11.67 -9.41
C MET A 94 -3.32 10.67 -9.80
N THR A 95 -3.30 9.48 -9.20
CA THR A 95 -4.27 8.43 -9.51
C THR A 95 -5.30 8.23 -8.41
N ARG A 96 -5.16 8.94 -7.28
CA ARG A 96 -5.92 8.74 -6.04
C ARG A 96 -5.89 7.30 -5.55
N LYS A 97 -4.79 6.60 -5.83
CA LYS A 97 -4.62 5.21 -5.43
C LYS A 97 -3.73 5.10 -4.22
N THR A 98 -4.07 4.19 -3.33
CA THR A 98 -3.33 3.94 -2.09
C THR A 98 -2.95 2.47 -1.98
N ALA A 99 -1.84 2.20 -1.30
CA ALA A 99 -1.35 0.86 -1.05
C ALA A 99 -0.65 0.80 0.33
N TYR A 100 -0.95 -0.26 1.09
CA TYR A 100 -0.16 -0.61 2.27
C TYR A 100 1.01 -1.49 1.85
N VAL A 101 2.21 -1.16 2.31
CA VAL A 101 3.43 -1.90 1.97
C VAL A 101 4.31 -2.11 3.18
N ARG A 102 5.04 -3.22 3.18
CA ARG A 102 6.04 -3.52 4.21
C ARG A 102 7.38 -2.88 3.87
N VAL A 103 8.00 -2.23 4.85
CA VAL A 103 9.35 -1.68 4.72
C VAL A 103 10.36 -2.81 4.90
N LEU A 104 11.12 -3.13 3.86
CA LEU A 104 12.15 -4.17 3.92
C LEU A 104 13.51 -3.67 4.35
N GLY A 105 13.77 -2.38 4.20
CA GLY A 105 15.08 -1.82 4.46
C GLY A 105 15.12 -0.32 4.26
N ARG A 106 16.31 0.23 4.50
CA ARG A 106 16.60 1.64 4.25
C ARG A 106 17.14 1.83 2.85
N ILE A 107 16.88 3.00 2.30
CA ILE A 107 17.48 3.42 1.03
C ILE A 107 18.95 3.77 1.31
N PRO A 108 19.92 3.25 0.55
CA PRO A 108 21.31 3.67 0.67
C PRO A 108 21.44 5.15 0.23
N GLU A 109 22.12 5.98 1.02
CA GLU A 109 22.28 7.42 0.72
C GLU A 109 22.97 7.67 -0.62
N SER A 110 23.88 6.80 -1.04
CA SER A 110 24.61 6.91 -2.31
C SER A 110 23.85 6.40 -3.53
N ALA A 111 22.79 5.59 -3.34
CA ALA A 111 22.13 4.90 -4.44
C ALA A 111 21.04 5.73 -5.12
N TYR A 112 20.44 6.68 -4.39
CA TYR A 112 19.34 7.51 -4.92
C TYR A 112 19.48 8.95 -4.46
N PRO A 113 19.05 9.92 -5.29
CA PRO A 113 19.06 11.33 -4.93
C PRO A 113 18.26 11.61 -3.65
N ASP A 114 18.64 12.66 -2.91
CA ASP A 114 18.09 12.96 -1.59
C ASP A 114 16.58 13.21 -1.53
N ASN A 115 16.01 13.59 -2.66
CA ASN A 115 14.59 13.81 -2.82
C ASN A 115 13.77 12.52 -2.97
N VAL A 116 14.41 11.35 -3.12
CA VAL A 116 13.73 10.05 -3.16
C VAL A 116 13.51 9.53 -1.75
N LYS A 117 12.27 9.63 -1.27
CA LYS A 117 11.86 9.20 0.07
C LYS A 117 11.58 7.70 0.17
N VAL A 118 11.09 7.11 -0.92
CA VAL A 118 10.68 5.70 -0.97
C VAL A 118 11.05 5.05 -2.30
N VAL A 119 11.53 3.81 -2.26
CA VAL A 119 11.71 2.95 -3.44
C VAL A 119 10.70 1.82 -3.36
N LEU A 120 9.90 1.64 -4.40
CA LEU A 120 8.77 0.72 -4.41
C LEU A 120 9.05 -0.51 -5.27
N SER A 121 8.45 -1.64 -4.87
CA SER A 121 8.36 -2.82 -5.74
C SER A 121 7.54 -2.51 -7.00
N ALA A 122 7.80 -3.23 -8.10
CA ALA A 122 7.04 -3.05 -9.34
C ALA A 122 5.54 -3.35 -9.16
N ARG A 123 5.19 -4.32 -8.30
CA ARG A 123 3.79 -4.63 -7.99
C ARG A 123 3.10 -3.48 -7.25
N THR A 124 3.76 -2.90 -6.24
CA THR A 124 3.26 -1.71 -5.55
C THR A 124 3.06 -0.55 -6.52
N ALA A 125 4.04 -0.27 -7.38
CA ALA A 125 3.96 0.81 -8.35
C ALA A 125 2.77 0.64 -9.31
N LYS A 126 2.50 -0.58 -9.79
CA LYS A 126 1.31 -0.89 -10.61
C LYS A 126 -0.01 -0.62 -9.87
N ILE A 127 -0.10 -1.02 -8.59
CA ILE A 127 -1.31 -0.76 -7.76
C ILE A 127 -1.52 0.74 -7.61
N LEU A 128 -0.45 1.49 -7.37
CA LEU A 128 -0.46 2.96 -7.31
C LEU A 128 -0.66 3.63 -8.67
N GLY A 129 -0.79 2.86 -9.76
CA GLY A 129 -0.97 3.40 -11.11
C GLY A 129 0.21 4.24 -11.60
N ALA A 130 1.41 3.96 -11.11
CA ALA A 130 2.62 4.67 -11.52
C ALA A 130 2.92 4.40 -13.00
N ARG A 131 3.05 5.48 -13.78
CA ARG A 131 3.45 5.42 -15.19
C ARG A 131 4.93 5.70 -15.36
N ASP A 132 5.46 6.66 -14.61
CA ASP A 132 6.85 7.08 -14.65
C ASP A 132 7.67 6.40 -13.56
N SER A 133 8.95 6.15 -13.83
CA SER A 133 9.86 5.46 -12.88
C SER A 133 10.02 6.27 -11.60
N ARG A 134 9.75 7.57 -11.67
CA ARG A 134 9.78 8.51 -10.57
C ARG A 134 8.48 9.30 -10.55
N PHE A 135 7.83 9.35 -9.40
CA PHE A 135 6.56 10.06 -9.23
C PHE A 135 6.41 10.57 -7.80
N PHE A 136 5.53 11.54 -7.58
CA PHE A 136 5.29 12.09 -6.25
C PHE A 136 4.30 11.23 -5.47
N VAL A 137 4.56 11.02 -4.18
CA VAL A 137 3.70 10.26 -3.28
C VAL A 137 3.52 10.96 -1.94
N GLU A 138 2.40 10.67 -1.30
CA GLU A 138 2.17 10.94 0.11
C GLU A 138 2.35 9.65 0.90
N LEU A 139 2.99 9.76 2.05
CA LEU A 139 3.39 8.65 2.89
C LEU A 139 2.81 8.87 4.28
N GLN A 140 2.27 7.81 4.87
CA GLN A 140 1.95 7.79 6.29
C GLN A 140 2.60 6.57 6.93
N TYR A 141 3.33 6.81 8.03
CA TYR A 141 4.02 5.77 8.76
C TYR A 141 4.09 6.07 10.24
N TRP A 142 4.16 5.02 11.03
CA TRP A 142 4.33 5.12 12.47
C TRP A 142 5.80 5.28 12.81
N LYS A 143 6.14 6.36 13.51
CA LYS A 143 7.47 6.61 14.04
C LYS A 143 7.44 6.44 15.55
N ASP A 144 8.51 5.87 16.10
CA ASP A 144 8.71 5.83 17.54
C ASP A 144 8.77 7.28 18.05
N GLY A 145 7.90 7.61 19.01
CA GLY A 145 7.96 8.90 19.67
C GLY A 145 9.25 8.94 20.46
N LYS A 146 10.10 9.96 20.24
CA LYS A 146 11.24 10.19 21.14
C LYS A 146 10.66 10.41 22.54
N LYS A 147 10.80 9.43 23.43
CA LYS A 147 10.74 9.65 24.87
C LYS A 147 11.94 10.47 25.30
#